data_AF-A0ABC8WD54-F1
#
_entry.id   AF-A0ABC8WD54-F1
#
_cell.length_a   1.000
_cell.length_b   1.000
_cell.length_c   1.000
_cell.angle_alpha   90.00
_cell.angle_beta   90.00
_cell.angle_gamma   90.00
#
_symmetry.space_group_name_H-M   'P 1'
#
loop_
_entity.id
_entity.type
_entity.pdbx_description
1 polymer ?
#
loop_
_entity_poly.entity_id
_entity_poly.type
_entity_poly.pdbx_seq_one_letter_code
_entity_poly.pdbx_strand_id
1 'polypeptide(L)'
;MCFCGDPCKVERSAEDETWRQRYWMCANWAFDPPERTVRIGKLEPPPLCDFEEWIDTEIDPQDKRVHEGVKEMEEEIRRRCELRRKEVEAQKQHKEEERRRKAAKRKAEREKKLERARRAKAALEENPDALRKGKWPRCTQ
;
A
#
# COMPACT_ATOMS: atom_id res chain seq x y z
N MET A 1 15.99 -20.18 -40.66
CA MET A 1 15.85 -18.83 -41.27
C MET A 1 14.37 -18.58 -41.46
N CYS A 2 13.84 -17.41 -41.09
CA CYS A 2 12.42 -17.06 -41.34
C CYS A 2 12.11 -16.97 -42.84
N PHE A 3 10.82 -16.93 -43.19
CA PHE A 3 10.35 -16.64 -44.55
C PHE A 3 10.70 -15.24 -45.05
N CYS A 4 11.12 -14.35 -44.14
CA CYS A 4 11.44 -12.95 -44.41
C CYS A 4 12.87 -12.66 -44.88
N GLY A 5 13.77 -13.64 -44.83
CA GLY A 5 15.18 -13.47 -45.22
C GLY A 5 16.06 -12.70 -44.22
N ASP A 6 15.46 -11.99 -43.26
CA ASP A 6 16.18 -11.35 -42.15
C ASP A 6 16.70 -12.39 -41.12
N PRO A 7 17.81 -12.09 -40.42
CA PRO A 7 18.30 -12.95 -39.35
C PRO A 7 17.30 -13.02 -38.20
N CYS A 8 16.89 -14.24 -37.83
CA CYS A 8 16.11 -14.46 -36.62
C CYS A 8 16.95 -14.09 -35.37
N LYS A 9 16.28 -13.62 -34.32
CA LYS A 9 16.91 -13.34 -33.02
C LYS A 9 16.50 -14.42 -32.00
N VAL A 10 17.33 -14.60 -30.97
CA VAL A 10 17.00 -15.46 -29.83
C VAL A 10 16.40 -14.61 -28.73
N GLU A 11 15.24 -15.02 -28.23
CA GLU A 11 14.60 -14.44 -27.06
C GLU A 11 14.43 -15.48 -25.96
N ARG A 12 14.17 -15.05 -24.73
CA ARG A 12 13.91 -15.93 -23.59
C ARG A 12 12.50 -15.73 -23.08
N SER A 13 11.79 -16.82 -22.85
CA SER A 13 10.45 -16.74 -22.27
C SER A 13 10.48 -16.28 -20.81
N ALA A 14 9.47 -15.49 -20.44
CA ALA A 14 9.20 -15.08 -19.06
C ALA A 14 7.98 -15.81 -18.47
N GLU A 15 7.39 -16.74 -19.21
CA GLU A 15 6.26 -17.52 -18.73
C GLU A 15 6.72 -18.61 -17.77
N ASP A 16 5.87 -18.97 -16.82
CA ASP A 16 6.22 -19.93 -15.77
C ASP A 16 6.53 -21.33 -16.33
N GLU A 17 5.77 -21.77 -17.34
CA GLU A 17 5.88 -23.11 -17.94
C GLU A 17 7.07 -23.24 -18.88
N THR A 18 7.55 -22.11 -19.43
CA THR A 18 8.66 -22.06 -20.39
C THR A 18 9.80 -21.16 -19.90
N TRP A 19 9.92 -20.97 -18.59
CA TRP A 19 10.78 -19.96 -18.00
C TRP A 19 12.22 -20.02 -18.50
N ARG A 20 12.67 -18.90 -19.08
CA ARG A 20 14.00 -18.69 -19.69
C ARG A 20 14.37 -19.63 -20.84
N GLN A 21 13.46 -20.51 -21.27
CA GLN A 21 13.67 -21.28 -22.48
C GLN A 21 13.87 -20.34 -23.66
N ARG A 22 14.85 -20.68 -24.48
CA ARG A 22 15.19 -19.88 -25.64
C ARG A 22 14.35 -20.31 -26.82
N TYR A 23 13.91 -19.33 -27.60
CA TYR A 23 13.26 -19.55 -28.86
C TYR A 23 13.83 -18.59 -29.90
N TRP A 24 13.88 -19.06 -31.13
CA TRP A 24 14.07 -18.20 -32.28
C TRP A 24 12.78 -17.44 -32.53
N MET A 25 12.89 -16.14 -32.71
CA MET A 25 11.80 -15.32 -33.21
C MET A 25 12.28 -14.44 -34.36
N CYS A 26 11.37 -14.10 -35.26
CA CYS A 26 11.68 -13.15 -36.31
C CYS A 26 12.09 -11.78 -35.72
N ALA A 27 13.10 -11.13 -36.30
CA ALA A 27 13.43 -9.75 -35.95
C ALA A 27 12.29 -8.77 -36.33
N ASN A 28 11.52 -9.10 -37.36
CA ASN A 28 10.33 -8.38 -37.83
C ASN A 28 9.01 -8.95 -37.23
N TRP A 29 9.07 -9.51 -36.01
CA TRP A 29 7.89 -10.04 -35.29
C TRP A 29 6.95 -8.94 -34.80
N ALA A 30 7.50 -7.79 -34.37
CA ALA A 30 6.73 -6.61 -34.02
C ALA A 30 7.29 -5.39 -34.75
N PHE A 31 6.39 -4.56 -35.28
CA PHE A 31 6.76 -3.31 -35.90
C PHE A 31 7.00 -2.27 -34.80
N ASP A 32 8.27 -2.04 -34.48
CA ASP A 32 8.69 -1.03 -33.51
C ASP A 32 9.52 0.07 -34.19
N PRO A 33 8.88 0.99 -34.94
CA PRO A 33 9.59 2.06 -35.62
C PRO A 33 10.13 3.09 -34.62
N PRO A 34 11.31 3.70 -34.88
CA PRO A 34 11.81 4.79 -34.05
C PRO A 34 10.79 5.93 -33.94
N GLU A 35 10.61 6.50 -32.74
CA GLU A 35 9.60 7.54 -32.46
C GLU A 35 9.60 8.70 -33.46
N ARG A 36 10.79 9.07 -33.96
CA ARG A 36 10.96 10.17 -34.92
C ARG A 36 10.28 9.88 -36.26
N THR A 37 10.19 8.61 -36.67
CA THR A 37 9.68 8.19 -37.97
C THR A 37 8.15 8.05 -37.96
N VAL A 38 7.56 7.72 -36.80
CA VAL A 38 6.09 7.69 -36.59
C VAL A 38 5.48 9.09 -36.78
N ARG A 39 6.15 10.14 -36.30
CA ARG A 39 5.68 11.54 -36.40
C ARG A 39 5.55 12.07 -37.83
N ILE A 40 6.25 11.46 -38.78
CA ILE A 40 6.30 11.90 -40.19
C ILE A 40 5.18 11.25 -41.02
N GLY A 41 4.46 10.26 -40.46
CA GLY A 41 3.29 9.63 -41.10
C GLY A 41 3.59 8.90 -42.42
N LYS A 42 4.86 8.54 -42.67
CA LYS A 42 5.34 7.99 -43.95
C LYS A 42 5.71 6.50 -43.91
N LEU A 43 5.33 5.77 -42.87
CA LEU A 43 5.63 4.35 -42.75
C LEU A 43 4.35 3.53 -42.87
N GLU A 44 4.25 2.77 -43.96
CA GLU A 44 3.42 1.56 -43.95
C GLU A 44 4.17 0.50 -43.15
N PRO A 45 3.52 -0.14 -42.15
CA PRO A 45 4.16 -1.19 -41.38
C PRO A 45 4.52 -2.35 -42.34
N PRO A 46 5.76 -2.88 -42.29
CA PRO A 46 6.12 -4.05 -43.06
C PRO A 46 5.23 -5.23 -42.62
N PRO A 47 4.99 -6.20 -43.51
CA PRO A 47 4.28 -7.41 -43.13
C PRO A 47 5.05 -8.09 -42.00
N LEU A 48 4.41 -8.23 -40.84
CA LEU A 48 5.01 -8.90 -39.69
C LEU A 48 5.21 -10.38 -40.01
N CYS A 49 6.32 -10.93 -39.54
CA CYS A 49 6.59 -12.36 -39.62
C CYS A 49 6.46 -12.96 -38.23
N ASP A 50 5.50 -13.86 -38.09
CA ASP A 50 5.13 -14.58 -36.87
C ASP A 50 5.98 -15.84 -36.63
N PHE A 51 7.12 -15.94 -37.30
CA PHE A 51 8.01 -17.09 -37.13
C PHE A 51 8.53 -17.16 -35.68
N GLU A 52 8.16 -18.24 -35.01
CA GLU A 52 8.63 -18.62 -33.68
C GLU A 52 8.96 -20.11 -33.67
N GLU A 53 10.14 -20.47 -33.18
CA GLU A 53 10.58 -21.86 -33.07
C GLU A 53 11.40 -22.05 -31.80
N TRP A 54 11.01 -23.00 -30.96
CA TRP A 54 11.70 -23.29 -29.71
C TRP A 54 13.09 -23.89 -29.96
N ILE A 55 14.09 -23.37 -29.24
CA ILE A 55 15.46 -23.90 -29.24
C ILE A 55 15.59 -24.94 -28.13
N ASP A 56 15.09 -24.61 -26.96
CA ASP A 56 15.10 -25.48 -25.79
C ASP A 56 13.73 -26.16 -25.65
N THR A 57 13.72 -27.48 -25.49
CA THR A 57 12.48 -28.25 -25.27
C THR A 57 12.12 -28.39 -23.80
N GLU A 58 13.10 -28.22 -22.91
CA GLU A 58 12.92 -28.30 -21.45
C GLU A 58 13.57 -27.08 -20.76
N ILE A 59 13.07 -26.70 -19.59
CA ILE A 59 13.67 -25.64 -18.78
C ILE A 59 14.97 -26.18 -18.16
N ASP A 60 16.04 -25.39 -18.24
CA ASP A 60 17.30 -25.73 -17.57
C ASP A 60 17.10 -25.88 -16.04
N PRO A 61 17.61 -26.95 -15.40
CA PRO A 61 17.41 -27.16 -13.97
C PRO A 61 17.92 -26.02 -13.07
N GLN A 62 18.94 -25.28 -13.49
CA GLN A 62 19.41 -24.09 -12.77
C GLN A 62 18.40 -22.96 -12.90
N ASP A 63 17.88 -22.71 -14.10
CA ASP A 63 16.86 -21.68 -14.32
C ASP A 63 15.56 -22.01 -13.58
N LYS A 64 15.17 -23.29 -13.50
CA LYS A 64 14.03 -23.75 -12.70
C LYS A 64 14.21 -23.42 -11.21
N ARG A 65 15.37 -23.72 -10.62
CA ARG A 65 15.68 -23.35 -9.23
C ARG A 65 15.64 -21.84 -9.00
N VAL A 66 16.16 -21.06 -9.95
CA VAL A 66 16.12 -19.59 -9.86
C VAL A 66 14.67 -19.10 -9.91
N HIS A 67 13.85 -19.65 -10.80
CA HIS A 67 12.45 -19.28 -10.92
C HIS A 67 11.65 -19.56 -9.65
N GLU A 68 11.82 -20.76 -9.08
CA GLU A 68 11.23 -21.14 -7.79
C GLU A 68 11.68 -20.16 -6.69
N GLY A 69 12.97 -19.83 -6.62
CA GLY A 69 13.48 -18.86 -5.64
C GLY A 69 12.95 -17.44 -5.81
N VAL A 70 12.73 -16.98 -7.05
CA VAL A 70 12.09 -15.67 -7.32
C VAL A 70 10.65 -15.67 -6.81
N LYS A 71 9.87 -16.72 -7.09
CA LYS A 71 8.49 -16.86 -6.61
C LYS A 71 8.40 -16.85 -5.09
N GLU A 72 9.28 -17.59 -4.41
CA GLU A 72 9.35 -17.60 -2.95
C GLU A 72 9.66 -16.20 -2.39
N MET A 73 10.61 -15.49 -2.99
CA MET A 73 10.96 -14.13 -2.57
C MET A 73 9.79 -13.14 -2.77
N GLU A 74 9.09 -13.23 -3.90
CA GLU A 74 7.90 -12.41 -4.17
C GLU A 74 6.77 -12.68 -3.17
N GLU A 75 6.54 -13.94 -2.81
CA GLU A 75 5.61 -14.29 -1.74
C GLU A 75 6.03 -13.75 -0.39
N GLU A 76 7.31 -13.84 -0.02
CA GLU A 76 7.82 -13.31 1.24
C GLU A 76 7.61 -11.78 1.32
N ILE A 77 7.95 -11.06 0.25
CA ILE A 77 7.74 -9.61 0.13
C ILE A 77 6.25 -9.29 0.28
N ARG A 78 5.38 -10.07 -0.37
CA ARG A 78 3.92 -9.90 -0.28
C ARG A 78 3.42 -10.07 1.16
N ARG A 79 3.82 -11.15 1.83
CA ARG A 79 3.47 -11.44 3.24
C ARG A 79 3.96 -10.32 4.17
N ARG A 80 5.19 -9.85 3.98
CA ARG A 80 5.76 -8.74 4.76
C ARG A 80 4.98 -7.45 4.55
N CYS A 81 4.60 -7.13 3.32
CA CYS A 81 3.77 -5.97 3.02
C CYS A 81 2.37 -6.07 3.67
N GLU A 82 1.75 -7.25 3.65
CA GLU A 82 0.46 -7.48 4.31
C GLU A 82 0.55 -7.33 5.83
N LEU A 83 1.60 -7.87 6.46
CA LEU A 83 1.82 -7.72 7.90
C LEU A 83 1.96 -6.24 8.28
N ARG A 84 2.78 -5.48 7.54
CA ARG A 84 2.93 -4.04 7.77
C ARG A 84 1.62 -3.28 7.62
N ARG A 85 0.76 -3.66 6.67
CA ARG A 85 -0.58 -3.05 6.52
C ARG A 85 -1.44 -3.30 7.76
N LYS A 86 -1.44 -4.53 8.28
CA LYS A 86 -2.17 -4.90 9.50
C LYS A 86 -1.65 -4.16 10.72
N GLU A 87 -0.33 -4.03 10.88
CA GLU A 87 0.30 -3.28 11.97
C GLU A 87 -0.08 -1.79 11.93
N VAL A 88 -0.02 -1.17 10.75
CA VAL A 88 -0.41 0.23 10.58
C VAL A 88 -1.89 0.43 10.93
N GLU A 89 -2.76 -0.49 10.53
CA GLU A 89 -4.18 -0.42 10.86
C GLU A 89 -4.41 -0.60 12.38
N ALA A 90 -3.75 -1.57 13.01
CA ALA A 90 -3.80 -1.76 14.46
C ALA A 90 -3.31 -0.53 15.22
N GLN A 91 -2.22 0.12 14.76
CA GLN A 91 -1.72 1.36 15.36
C GLN A 91 -2.72 2.52 15.22
N LYS A 92 -3.39 2.65 14.07
CA LYS A 92 -4.43 3.66 13.87
C LYS A 92 -5.59 3.43 14.84
N GLN A 93 -6.07 2.20 14.95
CA GLN A 93 -7.15 1.83 15.87
C GLN A 93 -6.78 2.12 17.33
N HIS A 94 -5.58 1.70 17.76
CA HIS A 94 -5.09 1.98 19.12
C HIS A 94 -5.02 3.49 19.38
N LYS A 95 -4.49 4.27 18.44
CA LYS A 95 -4.40 5.74 18.56
C LYS A 95 -5.78 6.38 18.60
N GLU A 96 -6.74 5.90 17.81
CA GLU A 96 -8.11 6.39 17.84
C GLU A 96 -8.78 6.07 19.17
N GLU A 97 -8.64 4.85 19.66
CA GLU A 97 -9.17 4.44 20.96
C GLU A 97 -8.59 5.31 22.09
N GLU A 98 -7.28 5.54 22.09
CA GLU A 98 -6.63 6.42 23.07
C GLU A 98 -7.18 7.85 23.00
N ARG A 99 -7.44 8.36 21.80
CA ARG A 99 -8.11 9.67 21.61
C ARG A 99 -9.53 9.66 22.17
N ARG A 100 -10.30 8.59 21.96
CA ARG A 100 -11.65 8.42 22.51
C ARG A 100 -11.62 8.38 24.04
N ARG A 101 -10.70 7.61 24.64
CA ARG A 101 -10.49 7.54 26.09
C ARG A 101 -10.11 8.91 26.68
N LYS A 102 -9.18 9.63 26.05
CA LYS A 102 -8.80 11.01 26.45
C LYS A 102 -9.97 11.99 26.35
N ALA A 103 -10.77 11.91 25.29
CA ALA A 103 -11.96 12.75 25.12
C ALA A 103 -13.02 12.45 26.20
N ALA A 104 -13.27 11.18 26.51
CA ALA A 104 -14.18 10.75 27.57
C ALA A 104 -13.73 11.29 28.94
N LYS A 105 -12.44 11.17 29.28
CA LYS A 105 -11.88 11.71 30.53
C LYS A 105 -12.09 13.23 30.65
N ARG A 106 -11.86 13.98 29.56
CA ARG A 106 -12.09 15.43 29.53
C ARG A 106 -13.57 15.79 29.73
N LYS A 107 -14.49 15.03 29.13
CA LYS A 107 -15.94 15.23 29.32
C LYS A 107 -16.35 14.97 30.78
N ALA A 108 -15.91 13.86 31.36
CA ALA A 108 -16.17 13.53 32.76
C ALA A 108 -15.62 14.59 33.74
N GLU A 109 -14.41 15.11 33.48
CA GLU A 109 -13.84 16.20 34.30
C GLU A 109 -14.68 17.48 34.22
N ARG A 110 -15.12 17.86 33.00
CA ARG A 110 -16.00 19.02 32.81
C ARG A 110 -17.32 18.84 33.54
N GLU A 111 -17.92 17.67 33.45
CA GLU A 111 -19.16 17.34 34.15
C GLU A 111 -19.00 17.43 35.67
N LYS A 112 -17.92 16.89 36.23
CA LYS A 112 -17.60 17.01 37.66
C LYS A 112 -17.42 18.46 38.11
N LYS A 113 -16.81 19.32 37.27
CA LYS A 113 -16.69 20.76 37.57
C LYS A 113 -18.07 21.44 37.55
N LEU A 114 -18.91 21.12 36.57
CA LEU A 114 -20.27 21.64 36.49
C LEU A 114 -21.12 21.18 37.67
N GLU A 115 -21.00 19.93 38.09
CA GLU A 115 -21.69 19.39 39.26
C GLU A 115 -21.26 20.12 40.54
N ARG A 116 -19.95 20.33 40.74
CA ARG A 116 -19.43 21.13 41.86
C ARG A 116 -20.00 22.54 41.86
N ALA A 117 -20.08 23.18 40.69
CA ALA A 117 -20.67 24.51 40.55
C ALA A 117 -22.18 24.51 40.87
N ARG A 118 -22.94 23.49 40.42
CA ARG A 118 -24.36 23.32 40.76
C ARG A 118 -24.56 23.15 42.27
N ARG A 119 -23.75 22.30 42.93
CA ARG A 119 -23.79 22.10 44.39
C ARG A 119 -23.46 23.39 45.14
N ALA A 120 -22.43 24.12 44.72
CA ALA A 120 -22.08 25.41 45.31
C ALA A 120 -23.21 26.44 45.15
N LYS A 121 -23.85 26.50 43.97
CA LYS A 121 -24.99 27.37 43.73
C LYS A 121 -26.19 27.01 44.61
N ALA A 122 -26.53 25.72 44.72
CA ALA A 122 -27.63 25.26 45.58
C ALA A 122 -27.38 25.63 47.05
N ALA A 123 -26.16 25.45 47.56
CA ALA A 123 -25.80 25.83 48.92
C ALA A 123 -25.94 27.34 49.19
N LEU A 124 -25.68 28.20 48.19
CA LEU A 124 -25.90 29.65 48.29
C LEU A 124 -27.38 30.02 48.28
N GLU A 125 -28.21 29.30 47.53
CA GLU A 125 -29.66 29.50 47.46
C GLU A 125 -30.36 29.03 48.74
N GLU A 126 -29.92 27.92 49.32
CA GLU A 126 -30.44 27.40 50.60
C GLU A 126 -30.01 28.24 51.82
N ASN A 127 -28.90 28.98 51.74
CA ASN A 127 -28.41 29.84 52.81
C ASN A 127 -28.04 31.27 52.32
N PRO A 128 -29.02 32.11 52.01
CA PRO A 128 -28.79 33.47 51.52
C PRO A 128 -28.20 34.40 52.60
N ASP A 129 -28.39 34.11 53.89
CA ASP A 129 -27.84 34.89 55.01
C ASP A 129 -26.32 34.73 55.20
N ALA A 130 -25.72 33.66 54.65
CA ALA A 130 -24.26 33.46 54.68
C ALA A 130 -23.49 34.49 53.84
N LEU A 131 -24.10 35.07 52.79
CA LEU A 131 -23.53 36.20 52.05
C LEU A 131 -23.65 37.53 52.81
N ARG A 132 -24.72 37.68 53.60
CA ARG A 132 -25.09 38.94 54.27
C ARG A 132 -24.30 39.18 55.56
N LYS A 133 -23.88 38.11 56.23
CA LYS A 133 -22.99 38.15 57.40
C LYS A 133 -21.57 37.88 56.91
N GLY A 134 -20.80 38.92 56.54
CA GLY A 134 -19.48 38.84 55.89
C GLY A 134 -18.35 38.12 56.65
N LYS A 135 -18.57 36.87 57.07
CA LYS A 135 -17.61 35.98 57.72
C LYS A 135 -17.32 34.84 56.76
N TRP A 136 -16.35 35.05 55.87
CA TRP A 136 -15.77 33.95 55.09
C TRP A 136 -15.04 32.99 56.03
N PRO A 137 -15.21 31.66 55.92
CA PRO A 137 -14.43 30.71 56.71
C PRO A 137 -12.97 30.80 56.27
N ARG A 138 -12.04 31.04 57.21
CA ARG A 138 -10.61 31.03 56.90
C ARG A 138 -10.21 29.63 56.45
N CYS A 139 -9.66 29.54 55.25
CA CYS A 139 -9.00 28.34 54.75
C CYS A 139 -7.76 28.11 55.62
N THR A 140 -7.79 27.07 56.46
CA THR A 140 -6.62 26.64 57.23
C THR A 140 -5.66 25.88 56.31
N GLN A 141 -4.41 26.33 56.38
CA GLN A 141 -3.23 25.83 55.66
C GLN A 141 -2.80 24.45 56.12
#